data_AF-A0A2R7K462-F1
#
_entry.id   AF-A0A2R7K462-F1
#
_cell.length_a   1.000
_cell.length_b   1.000
_cell.length_c   1.000
_cell.angle_alpha   90.00
_cell.angle_beta   90.00
_cell.angle_gamma   90.00
#
_symmetry.space_group_name_H-M   'P 1'
#
loop_
_entity.id
_entity.type
_entity.pdbx_description
1 polymer ?
#
loop_
_entity_poly.entity_id
_entity_poly.type
_entity_poly.pdbx_seq_one_letter_code
_entity_poly.pdbx_strand_id
1 'polypeptide(L)'
;MLINFKKLFKPLICLGILTPCLNSNAQVAIFQNTIDKLSSYKNFSFQYIYKQKEAFGDTLIIDQKFIFLKAPEDKEIGYFFRHEFKYGEMKVPTIDLYYGKTQTSINSIDSTYQTNSQQAMTFNQSLLGQLTWIKTFLKKNPSKLMQLGDTIVNSINSYHLIINIRDWSCYL
;
A
#
# COMPACT_ATOMS: atom_id res chain seq x y z
N MET A 1 8.72 2.25 -57.70
CA MET A 1 8.20 1.30 -56.68
C MET A 1 7.60 2.11 -55.54
N LEU A 2 6.32 2.49 -55.63
CA LEU A 2 5.63 3.29 -54.62
C LEU A 2 5.19 2.35 -53.50
N ILE A 3 5.96 2.32 -52.41
CA ILE A 3 5.61 1.59 -51.19
C ILE A 3 4.28 2.15 -50.70
N ASN A 4 3.28 1.27 -50.57
CA ASN A 4 1.90 1.62 -50.27
C ASN A 4 1.79 2.07 -48.80
N PHE A 5 2.10 3.34 -48.52
CA PHE A 5 2.22 3.95 -47.18
C PHE A 5 1.03 3.66 -46.26
N LYS A 6 -0.17 3.46 -46.81
CA LYS A 6 -1.38 3.09 -46.05
C LYS A 6 -1.25 1.73 -45.32
N LYS A 7 -0.44 0.79 -45.84
CA LYS A 7 -0.21 -0.51 -45.19
C LYS A 7 0.77 -0.42 -44.00
N LEU A 8 1.63 0.59 -43.95
CA LEU A 8 2.58 0.84 -42.86
C LEU A 8 1.94 1.57 -41.66
N PHE A 9 0.89 2.36 -41.90
CA PHE A 9 0.18 3.07 -40.83
C PHE A 9 -0.56 2.13 -39.85
N LYS A 10 -1.16 1.03 -40.33
CA LYS A 10 -1.85 0.06 -39.47
C LYS A 10 -0.96 -0.59 -38.40
N PRO A 11 0.22 -1.14 -38.72
CA PRO A 11 1.11 -1.70 -37.71
C PRO A 11 1.70 -0.63 -36.77
N LEU A 12 1.93 0.59 -37.25
CA LEU A 12 2.38 1.72 -36.41
C LEU A 12 1.34 2.10 -35.35
N ILE A 13 0.05 2.12 -35.70
CA ILE A 13 -1.04 2.36 -34.74
C ILE A 13 -1.10 1.21 -33.71
N CYS A 14 -0.95 -0.05 -34.13
CA CYS A 14 -0.89 -1.18 -33.19
C CYS A 14 0.34 -1.10 -32.26
N LEU A 15 1.52 -0.73 -32.77
CA LEU A 15 2.73 -0.52 -31.96
C LEU A 15 2.57 0.64 -30.96
N GLY A 16 1.90 1.72 -31.35
CA GLY A 16 1.57 2.85 -30.48
C GLY A 16 0.58 2.49 -29.37
N ILE A 17 -0.32 1.53 -29.60
CA ILE A 17 -1.27 1.03 -28.59
C ILE A 17 -0.63 -0.01 -27.67
N LEU A 18 0.30 -0.83 -28.17
CA LEU A 18 0.96 -1.90 -27.40
C LEU A 18 1.97 -1.37 -26.37
N THR A 19 2.67 -0.27 -26.67
CA THR A 19 3.68 0.33 -25.79
C THR A 19 3.13 0.77 -24.42
N PRO A 20 1.98 1.46 -24.31
CA PRO A 20 1.38 1.78 -23.00
C PRO A 20 0.93 0.54 -22.22
N CYS A 21 0.41 -0.50 -22.89
CA CYS A 21 0.02 -1.75 -22.23
C CYS A 21 1.21 -2.52 -21.62
N LEU A 22 2.38 -2.48 -22.26
CA LEU A 22 3.59 -3.12 -21.71
C LEU A 22 4.10 -2.42 -20.44
N ASN A 23 4.04 -1.09 -20.41
CA ASN A 23 4.46 -0.30 -19.24
C ASN A 23 3.56 -0.54 -18.02
N SER A 24 2.23 -0.62 -18.20
CA SER A 24 1.34 -0.90 -17.06
C SER A 24 1.58 -2.30 -16.46
N ASN A 25 1.88 -3.29 -17.31
CA ASN A 25 2.14 -4.67 -16.86
C ASN A 25 3.44 -4.77 -16.04
N ALA A 26 4.50 -4.07 -16.47
CA ALA A 26 5.77 -4.02 -15.73
C ALA A 26 5.59 -3.40 -14.34
N GLN A 27 4.77 -2.35 -14.22
CA GLN A 27 4.57 -1.67 -12.96
C GLN A 27 3.70 -2.46 -11.96
N VAL A 28 2.67 -3.17 -12.44
CA VAL A 28 1.90 -4.11 -11.59
C VAL A 28 2.81 -5.23 -11.05
N ALA A 29 3.79 -5.68 -11.84
CA ALA A 29 4.78 -6.66 -11.39
C ALA A 29 5.68 -6.13 -10.25
N ILE A 30 6.01 -4.84 -10.22
CA ILE A 30 6.77 -4.24 -9.10
C ILE A 30 6.00 -4.37 -7.77
N PHE A 31 4.70 -4.04 -7.78
CA PHE A 31 3.86 -4.21 -6.58
C PHE A 31 3.71 -5.67 -6.20
N GLN A 32 3.52 -6.56 -7.18
CA GLN A 32 3.44 -8.00 -6.93
C GLN A 32 4.73 -8.53 -6.29
N ASN A 33 5.89 -8.21 -6.85
CA ASN A 33 7.19 -8.60 -6.31
C ASN A 33 7.40 -8.06 -4.89
N THR A 34 6.94 -6.83 -4.62
CA THR A 34 7.02 -6.25 -3.27
C THR A 34 6.13 -7.01 -2.28
N ILE A 35 4.89 -7.31 -2.68
CA ILE A 35 3.95 -8.12 -1.87
C ILE A 35 4.51 -9.52 -1.63
N ASP A 36 5.05 -10.17 -2.66
CA ASP A 36 5.62 -11.51 -2.56
C ASP A 36 6.84 -11.55 -1.66
N LYS A 37 7.72 -10.54 -1.79
CA LYS A 37 8.86 -10.38 -0.89
C LYS A 37 8.41 -10.23 0.56
N LEU A 38 7.44 -9.36 0.85
CA LEU A 38 6.91 -9.20 2.21
C LEU A 38 6.26 -10.49 2.72
N SER A 39 5.47 -11.16 1.88
CA SER A 39 4.75 -12.40 2.21
C SER A 39 5.67 -13.62 2.35
N SER A 40 6.91 -13.54 1.86
CA SER A 40 7.93 -14.58 2.01
C SER A 40 8.48 -14.66 3.44
N TYR A 41 8.41 -13.56 4.19
CA TYR A 41 8.84 -13.54 5.58
C TYR A 41 7.80 -14.20 6.48
N LYS A 42 8.25 -15.05 7.42
CA LYS A 42 7.39 -15.67 8.44
C LYS A 42 6.82 -14.61 9.41
N ASN A 43 7.64 -13.61 9.72
CA ASN A 43 7.29 -12.46 10.52
C ASN A 43 7.99 -11.21 9.95
N PHE A 44 7.37 -10.06 10.12
CA PHE A 44 8.00 -8.78 9.83
C PHE A 44 7.37 -7.70 10.70
N SER A 45 8.06 -6.59 10.86
CA SER A 45 7.52 -5.42 11.54
C SER A 45 7.96 -4.16 10.83
N PHE A 46 7.14 -3.13 10.93
CA PHE A 46 7.48 -1.80 10.45
C PHE A 46 6.91 -0.74 11.39
N GLN A 47 7.54 0.42 11.36
CA GLN A 47 7.10 1.61 12.06
C GLN A 47 6.76 2.69 11.03
N TYR A 48 5.63 3.34 11.26
CA TYR A 48 5.10 4.41 10.44
C TYR A 48 4.97 5.65 11.32
N ILE A 49 5.66 6.72 10.93
CA ILE A 49 5.65 8.00 11.63
C ILE A 49 4.95 9.01 10.73
N TYR A 50 3.73 9.40 11.09
CA TYR A 50 2.99 10.45 10.43
C TYR A 50 3.25 11.79 11.12
N LYS A 51 3.56 12.82 10.33
CA LYS A 51 3.77 14.19 10.81
C LYS A 51 2.90 15.13 9.98
N GLN A 52 2.01 15.88 10.65
CA GLN A 52 1.17 16.88 10.03
C GLN A 52 1.39 18.22 10.70
N LYS A 53 1.86 19.20 9.94
CA LYS A 53 1.95 20.58 10.41
C LYS A 53 0.55 21.18 10.45
N GLU A 54 0.09 21.59 11.63
CA GLU A 54 -1.18 22.28 11.78
C GLU A 54 -1.02 23.78 11.49
N ALA A 55 -2.10 24.42 11.04
CA ALA A 55 -2.06 25.83 10.64
C ALA A 55 -1.86 26.78 11.84
N PHE A 56 -2.35 26.40 13.02
CA PHE A 56 -2.39 27.23 14.22
C PHE A 56 -1.89 26.50 15.48
N GLY A 57 -1.21 25.37 15.33
CA GLY A 57 -0.81 24.51 16.44
C GLY A 57 0.51 23.81 16.19
N ASP A 58 0.93 23.03 17.18
CA ASP A 58 2.10 22.18 17.08
C ASP A 58 1.93 21.11 15.99
N THR A 59 3.05 20.55 15.54
CA THR A 59 3.00 19.47 14.56
C THR A 59 2.39 18.24 15.21
N LEU A 60 1.26 17.78 14.67
CA LEU A 60 0.69 16.50 15.03
C LEU A 60 1.65 15.38 14.61
N ILE A 61 2.06 14.55 15.58
CA ILE A 61 2.87 13.36 15.35
C ILE A 61 2.07 12.13 15.80
N ILE A 62 1.93 11.18 14.89
CA ILE A 62 1.33 9.88 15.15
C ILE A 62 2.38 8.82 14.83
N ASP A 63 2.68 7.98 15.81
CA ASP A 63 3.60 6.86 15.68
C ASP A 63 2.81 5.55 15.74
N GLN A 64 2.91 4.77 14.68
CA GLN A 64 2.25 3.48 14.54
C GLN A 64 3.28 2.41 14.29
N LYS A 65 3.21 1.31 15.03
CA LYS A 65 4.04 0.14 14.80
C LYS A 65 3.16 -1.06 14.52
N PHE A 66 3.48 -1.77 13.45
CA PHE A 66 2.82 -3.01 13.12
C PHE A 66 3.81 -4.16 13.21
N ILE A 67 3.36 -5.26 13.82
CA ILE A 67 4.13 -6.51 13.93
C ILE A 67 3.24 -7.61 13.37
N PHE A 68 3.69 -8.27 12.31
CA PHE A 68 2.96 -9.31 11.61
C PHE A 68 3.58 -10.68 11.86
N LEU A 69 2.72 -11.65 12.13
CA LEU A 69 3.03 -13.06 12.17
C LEU A 69 2.12 -13.77 11.18
N LYS A 70 2.71 -14.48 10.22
CA LYS A 70 1.95 -15.22 9.22
C LYS A 70 1.13 -16.33 9.90
N ALA A 71 -0.17 -16.35 9.63
CA ALA A 71 -1.14 -17.31 10.16
C ALA A 71 -1.90 -17.93 8.96
N PRO A 72 -1.34 -18.95 8.28
CA PRO A 72 -1.92 -19.50 7.05
C PRO A 72 -3.32 -20.12 7.25
N GLU A 73 -3.66 -20.49 8.47
CA GLU A 73 -5.00 -20.95 8.88
C GLU A 73 -6.05 -19.84 8.93
N ASP A 74 -5.64 -18.57 9.05
CA ASP A 74 -6.53 -17.42 8.98
C ASP A 74 -6.91 -17.16 7.52
N LYS A 75 -8.16 -17.46 7.17
CA LYS A 75 -8.68 -17.29 5.80
C LYS A 75 -9.08 -15.86 5.45
N GLU A 76 -9.13 -14.96 6.43
CA GLU A 76 -9.54 -13.57 6.19
C GLU A 76 -8.37 -12.68 5.83
N ILE A 77 -7.37 -12.68 6.71
CA ILE A 77 -6.22 -11.77 6.59
C ILE A 77 -4.94 -12.58 6.29
N GLY A 78 -4.85 -13.81 6.78
CA GLY A 78 -3.64 -14.64 6.69
C GLY A 78 -2.53 -14.24 7.66
N TYR A 79 -2.85 -13.36 8.62
CA TYR A 79 -1.89 -12.84 9.60
C TYR A 79 -2.55 -12.62 10.96
N PHE A 80 -1.84 -13.04 12.00
CA PHE A 80 -1.96 -12.41 13.30
C PHE A 80 -1.14 -11.12 13.28
N PHE A 81 -1.68 -10.00 13.74
CA PHE A 81 -0.90 -8.78 13.84
C PHE A 81 -1.16 -7.97 15.09
N ARG A 82 -0.10 -7.34 15.59
CA ARG A 82 -0.13 -6.38 16.68
C ARG A 82 0.03 -4.98 16.10
N HIS A 83 -0.84 -4.07 16.51
CA HIS A 83 -0.78 -2.66 16.19
C HIS A 83 -0.53 -1.88 17.49
N GLU A 84 0.56 -1.14 17.53
CA GLU A 84 0.86 -0.20 18.59
C GLU A 84 0.63 1.22 18.06
N PHE A 85 -0.15 2.02 18.78
CA PHE A 85 -0.52 3.38 18.38
C PHE A 85 -0.15 4.36 19.49
N LYS A 86 0.58 5.41 19.13
CA LYS A 86 0.98 6.49 20.03
C LYS A 86 0.66 7.84 19.38
N TYR A 87 -0.12 8.65 20.08
CA TYR A 87 -0.55 9.97 19.63
C TYR A 87 0.02 11.06 20.54
N GLY A 88 0.64 12.08 19.95
CA GLY A 88 1.16 13.23 20.71
C GLY A 88 2.10 12.83 21.86
N GLU A 89 1.83 13.32 23.06
CA GLU A 89 2.67 13.13 24.25
C GLU A 89 2.35 11.86 25.06
N MET A 90 1.57 10.92 24.52
CA MET A 90 1.30 9.65 25.21
C MET A 90 2.62 9.00 25.65
N LYS A 91 2.74 8.56 26.91
CA LYS A 91 3.96 7.86 27.37
C LYS A 91 3.97 6.39 26.97
N VAL A 92 2.80 5.77 26.93
CA VAL A 92 2.60 4.35 26.64
C VAL A 92 1.66 4.23 25.44
N PRO A 93 1.99 3.43 24.41
CA PRO A 93 1.11 3.24 23.27
C PRO A 93 -0.12 2.42 23.64
N THR A 94 -1.22 2.66 22.94
CA THR A 94 -2.34 1.72 22.87
C THR A 94 -1.89 0.49 22.09
N ILE A 95 -2.25 -0.71 22.56
CA ILE A 95 -1.89 -1.97 21.92
C ILE A 95 -3.16 -2.72 21.55
N ASP A 96 -3.30 -3.00 20.25
CA ASP A 96 -4.34 -3.85 19.71
C ASP A 96 -3.73 -5.11 19.10
N LEU A 97 -4.34 -6.26 19.37
CA LEU A 97 -4.02 -7.54 18.75
C LEU A 97 -5.15 -7.95 17.82
N TYR A 98 -4.82 -8.39 16.62
CA TYR A 98 -5.78 -8.78 15.60
C TYR A 98 -5.54 -10.23 15.17
N TYR A 99 -6.63 -10.99 15.12
CA TYR A 99 -6.68 -12.36 14.62
C TYR A 99 -7.99 -12.57 13.85
N GLY A 100 -7.93 -12.65 12.53
CA GLY A 100 -9.11 -12.59 11.66
C GLY A 100 -9.96 -11.34 11.91
N LYS A 101 -11.23 -11.51 12.29
CA LYS A 101 -12.19 -10.43 12.64
C LYS A 101 -12.14 -10.01 14.11
N THR A 102 -11.29 -10.64 14.90
CA THR A 102 -11.23 -10.38 16.34
C THR A 102 -10.14 -9.37 16.59
N GLN A 103 -10.51 -8.27 17.24
CA GLN A 103 -9.56 -7.33 17.83
C GLN A 103 -9.62 -7.48 19.35
N THR A 104 -8.45 -7.50 19.97
CA THR A 104 -8.27 -7.46 21.42
C THR A 104 -7.42 -6.24 21.77
N SER A 105 -8.01 -5.27 22.44
CA SER A 105 -7.33 -4.08 22.95
C SER A 105 -6.82 -4.35 24.36
N ILE A 106 -5.56 -4.00 24.62
CA ILE A 106 -4.91 -4.15 25.93
C ILE A 106 -4.80 -2.76 26.57
N ASN A 107 -5.39 -2.60 27.75
CA ASN A 107 -5.22 -1.40 28.54
C ASN A 107 -3.85 -1.44 29.23
N SER A 108 -2.98 -0.50 28.88
CA SER A 108 -1.63 -0.44 29.42
C SER A 108 -1.55 0.01 30.87
N ILE A 109 -2.63 0.56 31.44
CA ILE A 109 -2.65 1.10 32.81
C ILE A 109 -2.90 -0.01 33.83
N ASP A 110 -3.84 -0.91 33.55
CA ASP A 110 -4.33 -1.92 34.50
C ASP A 110 -4.18 -3.37 34.00
N SER A 111 -3.56 -3.57 32.83
CA SER A 111 -3.39 -4.88 32.18
C SER A 111 -4.71 -5.61 31.87
N THR A 112 -5.85 -4.89 31.90
CA THR A 112 -7.13 -5.45 31.44
C THR A 112 -7.17 -5.51 29.91
N TYR A 113 -8.06 -6.34 29.37
CA TYR A 113 -8.26 -6.46 27.93
C TYR A 113 -9.74 -6.45 27.58
N GLN A 114 -10.03 -5.96 26.37
CA GLN A 114 -11.37 -5.99 25.78
C GLN A 114 -11.28 -6.59 24.40
N THR A 115 -12.22 -7.47 24.06
CA THR A 115 -12.28 -8.13 22.76
C THR A 115 -13.56 -7.74 22.04
N ASN A 116 -13.43 -7.35 20.78
CA ASN A 116 -14.54 -7.02 19.91
C ASN A 116 -14.42 -7.79 18.58
N SER A 117 -15.57 -8.13 18.00
CA SER A 117 -15.67 -8.73 16.68
C SER A 117 -15.95 -7.65 15.63
N GLN A 118 -14.96 -6.78 15.40
CA GLN A 118 -15.03 -5.76 14.36
C GLN A 118 -14.04 -6.06 13.25
N GLN A 119 -14.50 -5.88 12.01
CA GLN A 119 -13.68 -6.08 10.83
C GLN A 119 -12.42 -5.20 10.93
N ALA A 120 -11.24 -5.79 10.71
CA ALA A 120 -9.96 -5.11 10.87
C ALA A 120 -9.73 -4.03 9.80
N MET A 121 -10.45 -2.91 9.86
CA MET A 121 -10.18 -1.72 9.03
C MET A 121 -8.73 -1.28 9.16
N THR A 122 -8.13 -1.51 10.34
CA THR A 122 -6.72 -1.30 10.64
C THR A 122 -5.78 -2.10 9.73
N PHE A 123 -6.15 -3.31 9.28
CA PHE A 123 -5.32 -4.06 8.35
C PHE A 123 -5.17 -3.32 7.00
N ASN A 124 -6.23 -2.67 6.51
CA ASN A 124 -6.17 -1.88 5.28
C ASN A 124 -5.22 -0.67 5.38
N GLN A 125 -4.97 -0.19 6.61
CA GLN A 125 -4.02 0.90 6.86
C GLN A 125 -2.56 0.40 6.91
N SER A 126 -2.34 -0.91 7.07
CA SER A 126 -1.00 -1.50 7.07
C SER A 126 -0.34 -1.48 5.68
N LEU A 127 0.99 -1.64 5.64
CA LEU A 127 1.74 -1.71 4.39
C LEU A 127 1.20 -2.81 3.44
N LEU A 128 0.90 -4.00 3.96
CA LEU A 128 0.34 -5.09 3.15
C LEU A 128 -1.07 -4.77 2.63
N GLY A 129 -1.91 -4.19 3.49
CA GLY A 129 -3.26 -3.75 3.12
C GLY A 129 -3.22 -2.72 2.00
N GLN A 130 -2.37 -1.68 2.15
CA GLN A 130 -2.20 -0.63 1.14
C GLN A 130 -1.65 -1.17 -0.17
N LEU A 131 -0.60 -2.01 -0.14
CA LEU A 131 -0.04 -2.60 -1.37
C LEU A 131 -1.07 -3.47 -2.09
N THR A 132 -1.88 -4.24 -1.35
CA THR A 132 -2.96 -5.06 -1.91
C THR A 132 -4.06 -4.21 -2.54
N TRP A 133 -4.42 -3.10 -1.87
CA TRP A 133 -5.36 -2.13 -2.41
C TRP A 133 -4.83 -1.47 -3.69
N ILE A 134 -3.58 -0.98 -3.68
CA ILE A 134 -2.92 -0.38 -4.86
C ILE A 134 -2.95 -1.36 -6.04
N LYS A 135 -2.51 -2.61 -5.82
CA LYS A 135 -2.54 -3.65 -6.84
C LYS A 135 -3.95 -3.85 -7.41
N THR A 136 -4.95 -3.93 -6.55
CA THR A 136 -6.35 -4.13 -6.96
C THR A 136 -6.89 -2.94 -7.74
N PHE A 137 -6.58 -1.72 -7.30
CA PHE A 137 -6.96 -0.49 -7.97
C PHE A 137 -6.35 -0.40 -9.37
N LEU A 138 -5.05 -0.69 -9.50
CA LEU A 138 -4.32 -0.62 -10.76
C LEU A 138 -4.70 -1.71 -11.75
N LYS A 139 -5.10 -2.90 -11.28
CA LYS A 139 -5.68 -3.93 -12.14
C LYS A 139 -6.94 -3.44 -12.84
N LYS A 140 -7.75 -2.61 -12.17
CA LYS A 140 -8.98 -2.04 -12.72
C LYS A 140 -8.71 -0.75 -13.51
N ASN A 141 -7.68 0.00 -13.12
CA ASN A 141 -7.38 1.33 -13.65
C ASN A 141 -5.89 1.48 -14.01
N PRO A 142 -5.37 0.73 -14.99
CA PRO A 142 -3.94 0.72 -15.30
C PRO A 142 -3.40 2.09 -15.76
N SER A 143 -4.25 2.91 -16.39
CA SER A 143 -3.91 4.26 -16.85
C SER A 143 -3.67 5.28 -15.73
N LYS A 144 -3.99 4.93 -14.47
CA LYS A 144 -3.84 5.80 -13.31
C LYS A 144 -2.44 5.77 -12.70
N LEU A 145 -1.56 4.91 -13.20
CA LEU A 145 -0.17 4.84 -12.74
C LEU A 145 0.75 5.58 -13.71
N MET A 146 1.59 6.44 -13.14
CA MET A 146 2.68 7.09 -13.84
C MET A 146 3.98 6.76 -13.10
N GLN A 147 5.02 6.39 -13.83
CA GLN A 147 6.36 6.24 -13.28
C GLN A 147 7.16 7.50 -13.61
N LEU A 148 7.79 8.07 -12.58
CA LEU A 148 8.78 9.13 -12.75
C LEU A 148 10.17 8.50 -12.94
N GLY A 149 11.16 9.34 -13.26
CA GLY A 149 12.55 8.87 -13.35
C GLY A 149 13.02 8.24 -12.04
N ASP A 150 13.59 7.04 -12.14
CA ASP A 150 14.13 6.32 -10.99
C ASP A 150 15.35 7.07 -10.43
N THR A 151 15.56 6.99 -9.11
CA THR A 151 16.73 7.61 -8.45
C THR A 151 17.53 6.56 -7.70
N ILE A 152 18.82 6.82 -7.49
CA ILE A 152 19.66 6.01 -6.60
C ILE A 152 19.79 6.77 -5.28
N VAL A 153 19.30 6.19 -4.18
CA VAL A 153 19.46 6.72 -2.82
C VAL A 153 20.25 5.70 -2.01
N ASN A 154 21.40 6.10 -1.47
CA ASN A 154 22.29 5.21 -0.70
C ASN A 154 22.62 3.89 -1.43
N SER A 155 22.94 3.97 -2.72
CA SER A 155 23.20 2.80 -3.59
C SER A 155 22.02 1.84 -3.77
N ILE A 156 20.79 2.28 -3.47
CA ILE A 156 19.55 1.53 -3.68
C ILE A 156 18.75 2.20 -4.80
N ASN A 157 18.42 1.42 -5.83
CA ASN A 157 17.48 1.84 -6.86
C ASN A 157 16.11 2.10 -6.24
N SER A 158 15.64 3.33 -6.38
CA SER A 158 14.36 3.81 -5.85
C SER A 158 13.44 4.15 -7.01
N TYR A 159 12.35 3.38 -7.10
CA TYR A 159 11.31 3.58 -8.10
C TYR A 159 10.32 4.63 -7.61
N HIS A 160 9.98 5.59 -8.46
CA HIS A 160 9.05 6.67 -8.14
C HIS A 160 7.75 6.48 -8.89
N LEU A 161 6.68 6.19 -8.16
CA LEU A 161 5.37 5.85 -8.73
C LEU A 161 4.33 6.86 -8.24
N ILE A 162 3.61 7.48 -9.18
CA ILE A 162 2.46 8.35 -8.92
C ILE A 162 1.19 7.58 -9.28
N ILE A 163 0.28 7.45 -8.31
CA ILE A 163 -1.05 6.89 -8.52
C ILE A 163 -2.06 8.03 -8.48
N ASN A 164 -2.76 8.27 -9.59
CA ASN A 164 -3.85 9.23 -9.61
C ASN A 164 -5.16 8.55 -9.17
N ILE A 165 -5.56 8.83 -7.93
CA ILE A 165 -6.75 8.22 -7.31
C ILE A 165 -8.07 8.95 -7.63
N ARG A 166 -8.02 10.15 -8.25
CA ARG A 166 -9.21 10.93 -8.61
C ARG A 166 -9.40 10.97 -10.12
N ASP A 167 -10.64 10.80 -10.56
CA ASP A 167 -11.05 11.20 -11.90
C ASP A 167 -11.41 12.69 -11.86
N TRP A 168 -10.69 13.51 -12.63
CA TRP A 168 -11.08 14.92 -12.86
C TRP A 168 -12.10 15.04 -14.01
N SER A 169 -12.67 13.93 -14.49
CA SER A 169 -13.50 13.86 -15.69
C SER A 169 -14.99 14.22 -15.49
N CYS A 170 -15.38 14.81 -14.36
CA CYS A 170 -16.78 15.22 -14.10
C CYS A 170 -16.95 16.70 -13.72
N TYR A 171 -16.19 17.60 -14.34
CA TYR A 171 -16.48 19.04 -14.33
C TYR A 171 -16.07 19.68 -15.67
N LEU A 172 -16.81 19.36 -16.73
CA LEU A 172 -16.91 20.17 -17.97
C LEU A 172 -18.37 20.19 -18.40
#